data_AF-A0A0W1QGZ1-F1
#
_entry.id   AF-A0A0W1QGZ1-F1
#
_cell.length_a   1.000
_cell.length_b   1.000
_cell.length_c   1.000
_cell.angle_alpha   90.00
_cell.angle_beta   90.00
_cell.angle_gamma   90.00
#
_symmetry.space_group_name_H-M   'P 1'
#
loop_
_entity.id
_entity.type
_entity.pdbx_description
1 polymer ?
#
loop_
_entity_poly.entity_id
_entity_poly.type
_entity_poly.pdbx_seq_one_letter_code
_entity_poly.pdbx_strand_id
1 'polypeptide(L)'
;MGMRISRNASVLALALAACGGTAPEAPANASNQRAAAPPAAVPVAGGEAAYADCQTRANGDASALVACADSAIATAGRGVDSPEAAAAFRAALQELGDAAAEGGGTAARVTFARSAVHLARQRAALLSGASPARRPSPAPAVTSETWAKSRALSCRAHPVPRCTARYDALLPLLTPSPAKAPAMASAAPITGLPLPSCQEVQASGKIGGALADAFYARYPKALAGEASVEQLALDPAALDNVVRYLVCVAGATDYDPVVAENAFALFASRRHGAAASHALSALARSSDPAAGAARRFDAQISGYLHHPG
;
A
#
# COMPACT_ATOMS: atom_id res chain seq x y z
N MET A 1 -19.17 40.47 -51.87
CA MET A 1 -18.90 41.35 -53.03
C MET A 1 -17.71 42.23 -52.64
N GLY A 2 -16.58 42.14 -53.34
CA GLY A 2 -15.46 43.08 -53.23
C GLY A 2 -14.27 42.68 -52.33
N MET A 3 -13.33 41.95 -52.90
CA MET A 3 -11.91 41.94 -52.51
C MET A 3 -11.32 43.35 -52.45
N ARG A 4 -10.27 43.56 -51.62
CA ARG A 4 -9.02 44.22 -52.06
C ARG A 4 -7.84 43.82 -51.18
N ILE A 5 -6.78 43.43 -51.89
CA ILE A 5 -5.45 42.98 -51.46
C ILE A 5 -4.49 44.17 -51.59
N SER A 6 -3.57 44.35 -50.63
CA SER A 6 -2.25 45.02 -50.77
C SER A 6 -1.40 44.56 -49.59
N ARG A 7 -0.46 43.61 -49.68
CA ARG A 7 0.88 43.64 -50.31
C ARG A 7 1.61 44.97 -50.11
N ASN A 8 2.62 44.95 -49.24
CA ASN A 8 3.90 45.64 -49.45
C ASN A 8 5.01 44.83 -48.75
N ALA A 9 5.93 44.35 -49.57
CA ALA A 9 7.22 43.78 -49.20
C ALA A 9 8.29 44.61 -49.92
N SER A 10 9.34 45.03 -49.21
CA SER A 10 10.70 45.31 -49.71
C SER A 10 11.54 45.74 -48.49
N VAL A 11 12.62 45.09 -48.04
CA VAL A 11 13.88 44.62 -48.68
C VAL A 11 15.04 45.61 -48.43
N LEU A 12 16.19 45.04 -48.00
CA LEU A 12 17.59 45.55 -47.97
C LEU A 12 17.93 46.61 -46.89
N ALA A 13 19.11 46.60 -46.24
CA ALA A 13 20.42 46.17 -46.71
C ALA A 13 21.39 45.72 -45.60
N LEU A 14 22.32 44.84 -46.00
CA LEU A 14 23.59 44.48 -45.36
C LEU A 14 24.55 45.68 -45.27
N ALA A 15 25.43 45.67 -44.26
CA ALA A 15 26.81 46.13 -44.39
C ALA A 15 27.74 45.30 -43.49
N LEU A 16 28.87 44.88 -44.07
CA LEU A 16 29.88 43.97 -43.54
C LEU A 16 31.22 44.73 -43.32
N ALA A 17 32.03 44.16 -42.42
CA ALA A 17 33.50 44.23 -42.34
C ALA A 17 34.13 45.49 -41.69
N ALA A 18 35.28 45.44 -40.99
CA ALA A 18 36.35 44.44 -40.93
C ALA A 18 37.30 44.61 -39.70
N CYS A 19 38.14 43.60 -39.48
CA CYS A 19 39.48 43.59 -38.85
C CYS A 19 39.58 43.85 -37.33
N GLY A 20 40.34 43.13 -36.52
CA GLY A 20 41.40 42.12 -36.70
C GLY A 20 42.31 42.25 -35.47
N GLY A 21 42.57 41.17 -34.73
CA GLY A 21 43.40 41.21 -33.52
C GLY A 21 43.70 39.81 -33.00
N THR A 22 44.99 39.53 -32.81
CA THR A 22 45.68 38.25 -32.62
C THR A 22 45.28 37.43 -31.40
N ALA A 23 45.38 36.10 -31.54
CA ALA A 23 45.23 35.08 -30.49
C ALA A 23 46.34 35.16 -29.41
N PRO A 24 46.09 34.53 -28.24
CA PRO A 24 46.96 33.42 -27.85
C PRO A 24 46.18 32.16 -27.41
N GLU A 25 46.90 31.05 -27.50
CA GLU A 25 46.51 29.68 -27.15
C GLU A 25 45.99 29.49 -25.71
N ALA A 26 44.95 28.65 -25.64
CA ALA A 26 44.48 27.71 -24.61
C ALA A 26 45.12 27.72 -23.19
N PRO A 27 44.28 27.46 -22.16
CA PRO A 27 44.09 26.05 -21.82
C PRO A 27 42.63 25.63 -21.69
N ALA A 28 42.43 24.32 -21.87
CA ALA A 28 41.20 23.59 -21.67
C ALA A 28 40.64 23.72 -20.23
N ASN A 29 39.33 23.48 -20.10
CA ASN A 29 38.58 23.19 -18.87
C ASN A 29 38.42 24.32 -17.83
N ALA A 30 37.36 25.13 -18.00
CA ALA A 30 36.71 25.84 -16.89
C ALA A 30 35.21 26.04 -17.17
N SER A 31 34.52 24.98 -17.59
CA SER A 31 33.05 24.94 -17.68
C SER A 31 32.50 23.80 -16.84
N ASN A 32 32.83 23.78 -15.56
CA ASN A 32 32.16 22.99 -14.53
C ASN A 32 32.48 23.61 -13.16
N GLN A 33 31.49 23.61 -12.26
CA GLN A 33 31.52 24.11 -10.88
C GLN A 33 31.24 25.61 -10.68
N ARG A 34 30.07 26.07 -11.14
CA ARG A 34 29.16 26.71 -10.18
C ARG A 34 28.21 25.63 -9.68
N ALA A 35 28.62 24.97 -8.61
CA ALA A 35 27.70 24.25 -7.76
C ALA A 35 26.69 25.27 -7.23
N ALA A 36 25.56 25.41 -7.91
CA ALA A 36 24.35 25.89 -7.26
C ALA A 36 24.15 24.94 -6.08
N ALA A 37 24.31 25.46 -4.87
CA ALA A 37 24.00 24.73 -3.67
C ALA A 37 22.60 24.13 -3.84
N PRO A 38 22.41 22.82 -3.60
CA PRO A 38 21.08 22.24 -3.66
C PRO A 38 20.19 23.05 -2.71
N PRO A 39 18.95 23.42 -3.12
CA PRO A 39 18.02 23.98 -2.16
C PRO A 39 17.94 23.02 -0.99
N ALA A 40 18.11 23.56 0.23
CA ALA A 40 18.06 22.78 1.45
C ALA A 40 16.84 21.88 1.41
N ALA A 41 17.07 20.57 1.49
CA ALA A 41 16.00 19.59 1.54
C ALA A 41 15.12 19.94 2.73
N VAL A 42 13.91 20.43 2.46
CA VAL A 42 12.91 20.66 3.50
C VAL A 42 12.66 19.30 4.15
N PRO A 43 12.84 19.16 5.48
CA PRO A 43 12.74 17.87 6.12
C PRO A 43 11.31 17.34 5.97
N VAL A 44 11.20 16.19 5.30
CA VAL A 44 9.97 15.39 5.08
C VAL A 44 9.43 14.81 6.40
N ALA A 45 10.11 15.06 7.52
CA ALA A 45 9.84 14.50 8.86
C ALA A 45 8.41 14.75 9.37
N GLY A 46 7.74 15.83 8.95
CA GLY A 46 6.36 16.12 9.38
C GLY A 46 5.27 15.26 8.72
N GLY A 47 5.53 14.72 7.53
CA GLY A 47 4.51 14.00 6.75
C GLY A 47 4.24 12.57 7.24
N GLU A 48 5.18 11.97 7.96
CA GLU A 48 5.05 10.61 8.49
C GLU A 48 4.24 10.57 9.78
N ALA A 49 4.53 11.48 10.72
CA ALA A 49 3.75 11.65 11.94
C ALA A 49 2.29 12.03 11.62
N ALA A 50 2.07 12.98 10.70
CA ALA A 50 0.72 13.40 10.32
C ALA A 50 -0.13 12.26 9.71
N TYR A 51 0.50 11.37 8.93
CA TYR A 51 -0.18 10.20 8.39
C TYR A 51 -0.51 9.18 9.49
N ALA A 52 0.44 8.87 10.39
CA ALA A 52 0.23 7.97 11.52
C ALA A 52 -0.88 8.45 12.48
N ASP A 53 -0.91 9.76 12.75
CA ASP A 53 -1.96 10.39 13.56
C ASP A 53 -3.33 10.29 12.86
N CYS A 54 -3.36 10.47 11.54
CA CYS A 54 -4.57 10.29 10.74
C CYS A 54 -5.07 8.85 10.79
N GLN A 55 -4.17 7.87 10.65
CA GLN A 55 -4.50 6.45 10.75
C GLN A 55 -5.05 6.08 12.15
N THR A 56 -4.46 6.65 13.20
CA THR A 56 -4.96 6.47 14.58
C THR A 56 -6.38 6.99 14.72
N ARG A 57 -6.66 8.20 14.21
CA ARG A 57 -8.01 8.79 14.24
C ARG A 57 -9.02 8.05 13.37
N ALA A 58 -8.59 7.47 12.25
CA ALA A 58 -9.44 6.68 11.39
C ALA A 58 -9.94 5.39 12.08
N ASN A 59 -9.22 4.90 13.10
CA ASN A 59 -9.65 3.79 13.96
C ASN A 59 -10.17 2.55 13.19
N GLY A 60 -9.50 2.22 12.08
CA GLY A 60 -9.88 1.08 11.23
C GLY A 60 -10.96 1.37 10.18
N ASP A 61 -11.59 2.55 10.18
CA ASP A 61 -12.54 2.93 9.13
C ASP A 61 -11.84 3.00 7.77
N ALA A 62 -12.27 2.16 6.83
CA ALA A 62 -11.62 2.00 5.54
C ALA A 62 -11.66 3.29 4.69
N SER A 63 -12.79 4.00 4.72
CA SER A 63 -12.97 5.22 3.94
C SER A 63 -12.06 6.36 4.45
N ALA A 64 -11.95 6.49 5.77
CA ALA A 64 -11.07 7.44 6.42
C ALA A 64 -9.60 7.08 6.21
N LEU A 65 -9.23 5.79 6.22
CA LEU A 65 -7.87 5.35 5.93
C LEU A 65 -7.45 5.66 4.49
N VAL A 66 -8.34 5.49 3.52
CA VAL A 66 -8.09 5.88 2.12
C VAL A 66 -7.95 7.41 2.01
N ALA A 67 -8.82 8.19 2.66
CA ALA A 67 -8.70 9.65 2.68
C ALA A 67 -7.39 10.13 3.34
N CYS A 68 -6.93 9.47 4.41
CA CYS A 68 -5.63 9.73 5.02
C CYS A 68 -4.49 9.49 4.03
N ALA A 69 -4.56 8.40 3.24
CA ALA A 69 -3.56 8.06 2.24
C ALA A 69 -3.53 9.09 1.11
N ASP A 70 -4.69 9.53 0.60
CA ASP A 70 -4.79 10.55 -0.44
C ASP A 70 -4.15 11.87 -0.02
N SER A 71 -4.40 12.30 1.23
CA SER A 71 -3.78 13.50 1.81
C SER A 71 -2.26 13.37 1.95
N ALA A 72 -1.78 12.19 2.35
CA ALA A 72 -0.35 11.91 2.46
C ALA A 72 0.35 11.84 1.09
N ILE A 73 -0.31 11.27 0.07
CA ILE A 73 0.16 11.25 -1.32
C ILE A 73 0.26 12.67 -1.88
N ALA A 74 -0.79 13.48 -1.72
CA ALA A 74 -0.79 14.89 -2.12
C ALA A 74 0.33 15.67 -1.42
N THR A 75 0.55 15.39 -0.13
CA THR A 75 1.64 15.97 0.66
C THR A 75 3.01 15.60 0.12
N ALA A 76 3.24 14.34 -0.26
CA ALA A 76 4.51 13.88 -0.80
C ALA A 76 4.87 14.56 -2.13
N GLY A 77 3.88 14.88 -2.96
CA GLY A 77 4.07 15.58 -4.23
C GLY A 77 4.31 17.09 -4.11
N ARG A 78 4.09 17.70 -2.93
CA ARG A 78 4.21 19.17 -2.76
C ARG A 78 5.64 19.64 -3.03
N GLY A 79 5.78 20.63 -3.91
CA GLY A 79 7.08 21.21 -4.29
C GLY A 79 7.90 20.35 -5.24
N VAL A 80 7.38 19.17 -5.63
CA VAL A 80 7.98 18.30 -6.63
C VAL A 80 7.11 18.30 -7.89
N ASP A 81 5.83 17.99 -7.77
CA ASP A 81 4.98 17.76 -8.93
C ASP A 81 4.45 19.04 -9.57
N SER A 82 4.43 19.05 -10.91
CA SER A 82 3.51 19.92 -11.63
C SER A 82 2.06 19.44 -11.41
N PRO A 83 1.05 20.34 -11.51
CA PRO A 83 -0.35 19.94 -11.34
C PRO A 83 -0.77 18.81 -12.29
N GLU A 84 -0.26 18.83 -13.52
CA GLU A 84 -0.51 17.79 -14.52
C GLU A 84 0.12 16.44 -14.15
N ALA A 85 1.37 16.44 -13.69
CA ALA A 85 2.05 15.22 -13.25
C ALA A 85 1.38 14.63 -12.00
N ALA A 86 0.97 15.47 -11.04
CA ALA A 86 0.24 15.05 -9.85
C ALA A 86 -1.13 14.42 -10.19
N ALA A 87 -1.86 14.99 -11.16
CA ALA A 87 -3.13 14.43 -11.62
C ALA A 87 -2.94 13.07 -12.31
N ALA A 88 -1.97 12.96 -13.21
CA ALA A 88 -1.67 11.71 -13.90
C ALA A 88 -1.20 10.61 -12.94
N PHE A 89 -0.41 10.97 -11.92
CA PHE A 89 0.02 10.04 -10.90
C PHE A 89 -1.14 9.53 -10.04
N ARG A 90 -2.05 10.41 -9.60
CA ARG A 90 -3.26 10.00 -8.89
C ARG A 90 -4.16 9.10 -9.74
N ALA A 91 -4.34 9.41 -11.02
CA ALA A 91 -5.12 8.57 -11.92
C ALA A 91 -4.52 7.16 -12.06
N ALA A 92 -3.19 7.06 -12.19
CA ALA A 92 -2.51 5.76 -12.25
C ALA A 92 -2.63 4.97 -10.94
N LEU A 93 -2.53 5.63 -9.78
CA LEU A 93 -2.76 4.99 -8.49
C LEU A 93 -4.22 4.55 -8.32
N GLN A 94 -5.18 5.33 -8.80
CA GLN A 94 -6.59 4.99 -8.73
C GLN A 94 -6.89 3.74 -9.55
N GLU A 95 -6.43 3.66 -10.80
CA GLU A 95 -6.61 2.46 -11.64
C GLU A 95 -6.01 1.20 -11.00
N LEU A 96 -4.79 1.30 -10.48
CA LEU A 96 -4.13 0.18 -9.80
C LEU A 96 -4.83 -0.20 -8.49
N GLY A 97 -5.38 0.77 -7.77
CA GLY A 97 -6.13 0.56 -6.54
C GLY A 97 -7.51 -0.03 -6.76
N ASP A 98 -8.19 0.37 -7.84
CA ASP A 98 -9.47 -0.20 -8.25
C ASP A 98 -9.27 -1.66 -8.70
N ALA A 99 -8.21 -1.97 -9.45
CA ALA A 99 -7.85 -3.35 -9.78
C ALA A 99 -7.50 -4.20 -8.53
N ALA A 100 -6.84 -3.61 -7.53
CA ALA A 100 -6.59 -4.29 -6.25
C ALA A 100 -7.89 -4.56 -5.48
N ALA A 101 -8.84 -3.61 -5.52
CA ALA A 101 -10.15 -3.77 -4.89
C ALA A 101 -11.02 -4.81 -5.61
N GLU A 102 -10.96 -4.92 -6.92
CA GLU A 102 -11.65 -5.99 -7.67
C GLU A 102 -11.15 -7.40 -7.27
N GLY A 103 -9.87 -7.53 -6.91
CA GLY A 103 -9.27 -8.81 -6.54
C GLY A 103 -9.36 -9.20 -5.06
N GLY A 104 -9.55 -8.24 -4.14
CA GLY A 104 -9.52 -8.50 -2.69
C GLY A 104 -10.26 -7.47 -1.84
N GLY A 105 -11.14 -6.68 -2.47
CA GLY A 105 -12.10 -5.83 -1.80
C GLY A 105 -11.53 -4.63 -1.04
N THR A 106 -12.28 -4.17 -0.03
CA THR A 106 -12.02 -2.98 0.78
C THR A 106 -10.73 -3.12 1.59
N ALA A 107 -10.43 -4.31 2.10
CA ALA A 107 -9.17 -4.58 2.80
C ALA A 107 -7.95 -4.48 1.87
N ALA A 108 -8.06 -5.00 0.64
CA ALA A 108 -7.03 -4.84 -0.38
C ALA A 108 -6.87 -3.36 -0.79
N ARG A 109 -7.97 -2.61 -0.87
CA ARG A 109 -7.95 -1.16 -1.15
C ARG A 109 -7.21 -0.38 -0.06
N VAL A 110 -7.45 -0.68 1.22
CA VAL A 110 -6.73 -0.05 2.35
C VAL A 110 -5.25 -0.42 2.34
N THR A 111 -4.92 -1.69 2.07
CA THR A 111 -3.53 -2.16 1.97
C THR A 111 -2.80 -1.48 0.81
N PHE A 112 -3.45 -1.39 -0.35
CA PHE A 112 -2.95 -0.66 -1.51
C PHE A 112 -2.73 0.82 -1.19
N ALA A 113 -3.69 1.48 -0.53
CA ALA A 113 -3.59 2.88 -0.15
C ALA A 113 -2.36 3.15 0.74
N ARG A 114 -2.05 2.25 1.68
CA ARG A 114 -0.82 2.33 2.50
C ARG A 114 0.45 2.19 1.65
N SER A 115 0.49 1.22 0.75
CA SER A 115 1.61 1.03 -0.18
C SER A 115 1.78 2.22 -1.13
N ALA A 116 0.68 2.84 -1.56
CA ALA A 116 0.68 4.02 -2.43
C ALA A 116 1.29 5.24 -1.73
N VAL A 117 1.09 5.43 -0.42
CA VAL A 117 1.78 6.47 0.36
C VAL A 117 3.29 6.26 0.34
N HIS A 118 3.74 5.01 0.55
CA HIS A 118 5.16 4.68 0.52
C HIS A 118 5.76 4.93 -0.87
N LEU A 119 5.08 4.49 -1.93
CA LEU A 119 5.48 4.75 -3.30
C LEU A 119 5.55 6.25 -3.59
N ALA A 120 4.55 7.03 -3.19
CA ALA A 120 4.51 8.47 -3.45
C ALA A 120 5.73 9.19 -2.82
N ARG A 121 6.15 8.76 -1.62
CA ARG A 121 7.37 9.27 -0.98
C ARG A 121 8.63 8.88 -1.74
N GLN A 122 8.75 7.62 -2.17
CA GLN A 122 9.90 7.19 -2.97
C GLN A 122 9.98 7.90 -4.32
N ARG A 123 8.83 8.10 -4.98
CA ARG A 123 8.70 8.89 -6.20
C ARG A 123 9.15 10.33 -5.97
N ALA A 124 8.67 10.98 -4.92
CA ALA A 124 9.08 12.35 -4.58
C ALA A 124 10.59 12.45 -4.33
N ALA A 125 11.18 11.49 -3.60
CA ALA A 125 12.63 11.42 -3.37
C ALA A 125 13.42 11.17 -4.67
N LEU A 126 12.87 10.38 -5.61
CA LEU A 126 13.45 10.17 -6.92
C LEU A 126 13.45 11.45 -7.76
N LEU A 127 12.31 12.14 -7.84
CA LEU A 127 12.12 13.33 -8.66
C LEU A 127 12.86 14.55 -8.11
N SER A 128 13.07 14.63 -6.79
CA SER A 128 13.91 15.65 -6.15
C SER A 128 15.41 15.34 -6.20
N GLY A 129 15.81 14.16 -6.67
CA GLY A 129 17.21 13.73 -6.71
C GLY A 129 17.77 13.24 -5.36
N ALA A 130 16.96 13.21 -4.31
CA ALA A 130 17.35 12.72 -2.98
C ALA A 130 17.53 11.19 -2.92
N SER A 131 16.96 10.45 -3.88
CA SER A 131 17.08 8.99 -3.95
C SER A 131 18.44 8.57 -4.52
N PRO A 132 19.25 7.76 -3.79
CA PRO A 132 20.52 7.26 -4.30
C PRO A 132 20.30 6.42 -5.57
N ALA A 133 21.25 6.51 -6.50
CA ALA A 133 21.20 5.79 -7.77
C ALA A 133 21.37 4.28 -7.55
N ARG A 134 20.27 3.58 -7.23
CA ARG A 134 20.24 2.12 -7.17
C ARG A 134 20.02 1.55 -8.57
N ARG A 135 20.72 0.46 -8.90
CA ARG A 135 20.54 -0.26 -10.17
C ARG A 135 19.10 -0.80 -10.21
N PRO A 136 18.28 -0.45 -11.21
CA PRO A 136 16.93 -1.00 -11.34
C PRO A 136 17.03 -2.53 -11.48
N SER A 137 16.19 -3.26 -10.75
CA SER A 137 16.07 -4.71 -10.92
C SER A 137 15.16 -5.00 -12.13
N PRO A 138 15.51 -5.93 -13.02
CA PRO A 138 14.76 -6.20 -14.24
C PRO A 138 13.58 -7.12 -13.93
N ALA A 139 12.51 -6.59 -13.35
CA ALA A 139 11.23 -7.28 -13.28
C ALA A 139 10.27 -6.63 -14.28
N PRO A 140 9.64 -7.39 -15.19
CA PRO A 140 8.61 -6.86 -16.06
C PRO A 140 7.35 -6.63 -15.21
N ALA A 141 7.17 -5.41 -14.71
CA ALA A 141 5.86 -4.99 -14.25
C ALA A 141 5.00 -4.73 -15.48
N VAL A 142 3.79 -5.29 -15.53
CA VAL A 142 2.80 -4.91 -16.54
C VAL A 142 2.51 -3.42 -16.31
N THR A 143 2.88 -2.58 -17.28
CA THR A 143 2.65 -1.14 -17.20
C THR A 143 1.35 -0.83 -17.92
N SER A 144 0.40 -0.20 -17.23
CA SER A 144 -0.80 0.33 -17.87
C SER A 144 -0.52 1.65 -18.58
N GLU A 145 -1.43 2.06 -19.45
CA GLU A 145 -1.32 3.31 -20.19
C GLU A 145 -1.32 4.54 -19.25
N THR A 146 -2.13 4.51 -18.18
CA THR A 146 -2.16 5.58 -17.17
C THR A 146 -0.83 5.69 -16.41
N TRP A 147 -0.22 4.56 -16.05
CA TRP A 147 1.11 4.55 -15.45
C TRP A 147 2.17 5.11 -16.40
N ALA A 148 2.15 4.68 -17.67
CA ALA A 148 3.07 5.17 -18.70
C ALA A 148 2.94 6.69 -18.90
N LYS A 149 1.72 7.23 -18.88
CA LYS A 149 1.44 8.67 -18.94
C LYS A 149 1.99 9.41 -17.72
N SER A 150 1.72 8.91 -16.51
CA SER A 150 2.26 9.47 -15.26
C SER A 150 3.78 9.55 -15.28
N ARG A 151 4.43 8.48 -15.72
CA ARG A 151 5.89 8.40 -15.88
C ARG A 151 6.41 9.44 -16.88
N ALA A 152 5.80 9.54 -18.06
CA ALA A 152 6.20 10.47 -19.09
C ALA A 152 6.15 11.93 -18.60
N LEU A 153 5.07 12.32 -17.93
CA LEU A 153 4.90 13.66 -17.40
C LEU A 153 5.90 13.96 -16.28
N SER A 154 6.07 13.03 -15.34
CA SER A 154 7.01 13.18 -14.22
C SER A 154 8.46 13.29 -14.71
N CYS A 155 8.89 12.41 -15.62
CA CYS A 155 10.26 12.40 -16.12
C CYS A 155 10.58 13.54 -17.10
N ARG A 156 9.55 14.13 -17.73
CA ARG A 156 9.73 15.37 -18.51
C ARG A 156 9.95 16.58 -17.61
N ALA A 157 9.26 16.63 -16.46
CA ALA A 157 9.38 17.73 -15.52
C ALA A 157 10.69 17.70 -14.70
N HIS A 158 11.30 16.52 -14.52
CA HIS A 158 12.49 16.34 -13.69
C HIS A 158 13.62 15.63 -14.44
N PRO A 159 14.78 16.30 -14.67
CA PRO A 159 15.92 15.70 -15.36
C PRO A 159 16.70 14.76 -14.42
N VAL A 160 16.12 13.60 -14.11
CA VAL A 160 16.75 12.56 -13.29
C VAL A 160 17.40 11.50 -14.19
N PRO A 161 18.66 11.10 -13.94
CA PRO A 161 19.29 10.03 -14.71
C PRO A 161 18.48 8.74 -14.66
N ARG A 162 18.21 8.17 -15.85
CA ARG A 162 17.40 6.94 -16.03
C ARG A 162 16.02 7.04 -15.38
N CYS A 163 15.39 8.22 -15.41
CA CYS A 163 14.11 8.47 -14.75
C CYS A 163 13.05 7.41 -15.06
N THR A 164 12.80 7.11 -16.34
CA THR A 164 11.81 6.10 -16.78
C THR A 164 12.01 4.76 -16.08
N ALA A 165 13.22 4.19 -16.18
CA ALA A 165 13.53 2.88 -15.59
C ALA A 165 13.47 2.88 -14.05
N ARG A 166 13.88 3.98 -13.42
CA ARG A 166 13.80 4.11 -11.96
C ARG A 166 12.36 4.34 -11.46
N TYR A 167 11.53 4.99 -12.27
CA TYR A 167 10.10 5.20 -12.00
C TYR A 167 9.33 3.88 -12.11
N ASP A 168 9.58 3.09 -13.16
CA ASP A 168 8.97 1.76 -13.30
C ASP A 168 9.42 0.78 -12.22
N ALA A 169 10.65 0.93 -11.71
CA ALA A 169 11.12 0.16 -10.56
C ALA A 169 10.37 0.48 -9.24
N LEU A 170 9.49 1.49 -9.23
CA LEU A 170 8.59 1.76 -8.10
C LEU A 170 7.33 0.88 -8.14
N LEU A 171 6.89 0.39 -9.31
CA LEU A 171 5.68 -0.43 -9.43
C LEU A 171 5.67 -1.66 -8.50
N PRO A 172 6.77 -2.40 -8.34
CA PRO A 172 6.81 -3.54 -7.42
C PRO A 172 6.55 -3.19 -5.95
N LEU A 173 6.52 -1.91 -5.57
CA LEU A 173 6.16 -1.45 -4.23
C LEU A 173 4.64 -1.41 -4.00
N LEU A 174 3.83 -1.33 -5.07
CA LEU A 174 2.37 -1.35 -4.99
C LEU A 174 1.82 -2.77 -4.92
N THR A 175 2.47 -3.69 -5.62
CA THR A 175 2.26 -5.11 -5.37
C THR A 175 2.90 -5.43 -4.03
N PRO A 176 2.19 -6.00 -3.04
CA PRO A 176 2.89 -6.70 -1.98
C PRO A 176 3.83 -7.67 -2.67
N SER A 177 5.14 -7.55 -2.40
CA SER A 177 6.11 -8.54 -2.88
C SER A 177 5.48 -9.89 -2.56
N PRO A 178 5.32 -10.83 -3.53
CA PRO A 178 5.14 -12.20 -3.13
C PRO A 178 6.29 -12.44 -2.18
N ALA A 179 6.00 -12.74 -0.92
CA ALA A 179 7.03 -13.03 0.05
C ALA A 179 7.94 -14.01 -0.67
N LYS A 180 9.20 -13.61 -0.94
CA LYS A 180 10.19 -14.52 -1.51
C LYS A 180 10.10 -15.73 -0.61
N ALA A 181 9.56 -16.83 -1.13
CA ALA A 181 9.18 -17.98 -0.32
C ALA A 181 10.36 -18.24 0.61
N PRO A 182 10.21 -18.00 1.93
CA PRO A 182 11.35 -18.17 2.80
C PRO A 182 11.71 -19.64 2.66
N ALA A 183 12.93 -19.90 2.20
CA ALA A 183 13.53 -21.21 2.25
C ALA A 183 13.35 -21.69 3.69
N MET A 184 12.44 -22.65 3.88
CA MET A 184 12.03 -23.28 5.15
C MET A 184 12.69 -22.66 6.38
N ALA A 185 12.26 -21.46 6.77
CA ALA A 185 12.63 -20.92 8.06
C ALA A 185 11.82 -21.70 9.09
N SER A 186 12.49 -22.27 10.09
CA SER A 186 11.83 -22.96 11.20
C SER A 186 10.67 -22.10 11.71
N ALA A 187 9.48 -22.70 11.74
CA ALA A 187 8.26 -22.03 12.15
C ALA A 187 8.43 -21.43 13.55
N ALA A 188 8.10 -20.15 13.69
CA ALA A 188 8.18 -19.47 14.97
C ALA A 188 7.05 -19.98 15.90
N PRO A 189 7.33 -20.20 17.19
CA PRO A 189 6.29 -20.48 18.18
C PRO A 189 5.38 -19.25 18.32
N ILE A 190 4.08 -19.50 18.56
CA ILE A 190 3.07 -18.46 18.65
C ILE A 190 2.96 -17.98 20.10
N THR A 191 3.30 -16.72 20.34
CA THR A 191 3.05 -16.07 21.63
C THR A 191 1.56 -15.83 21.81
N GLY A 192 1.01 -16.16 22.99
CA GLY A 192 -0.39 -15.87 23.35
C GLY A 192 -1.38 -17.00 23.11
N LEU A 193 -0.91 -18.22 22.85
CA LEU A 193 -1.72 -19.44 22.93
C LEU A 193 -1.39 -20.20 24.24
N PRO A 194 -2.34 -20.95 24.82
CA PRO A 194 -3.73 -21.09 24.39
C PRO A 194 -4.60 -19.86 24.68
N LEU A 195 -5.65 -19.68 23.90
CA LEU A 195 -6.69 -18.70 24.13
C LEU A 195 -7.72 -19.22 25.14
N PRO A 196 -8.41 -18.31 25.87
CA PRO A 196 -9.44 -18.69 26.83
C PRO A 196 -10.53 -19.55 26.20
N SER A 197 -11.00 -20.52 26.96
CA SER A 197 -12.19 -21.31 26.63
C SER A 197 -13.47 -20.45 26.63
N CYS A 198 -14.55 -20.99 26.06
CA CYS A 198 -15.84 -20.32 26.08
C CYS A 198 -16.33 -20.02 27.50
N GLN A 199 -16.07 -20.95 28.43
CA GLN A 199 -16.44 -20.79 29.84
C GLN A 199 -15.68 -19.63 30.50
N GLU A 200 -14.38 -19.48 30.21
CA GLU A 200 -13.56 -18.38 30.74
C GLU A 200 -13.96 -17.04 30.13
N VAL A 201 -14.32 -17.00 28.84
CA VAL A 201 -14.87 -15.80 28.20
C VAL A 201 -16.17 -15.37 28.87
N GLN A 202 -17.10 -16.30 29.09
CA GLN A 202 -18.37 -16.05 29.78
C GLN A 202 -18.15 -15.61 31.25
N ALA A 203 -17.27 -16.29 31.98
CA ALA A 203 -16.95 -15.99 33.36
C ALA A 203 -16.33 -14.60 33.56
N SER A 204 -15.73 -14.03 32.50
CA SER A 204 -15.20 -12.66 32.56
C SER A 204 -16.26 -11.58 32.70
N GLY A 205 -17.54 -11.90 32.44
CA GLY A 205 -18.66 -10.96 32.53
C GLY A 205 -18.64 -9.82 31.51
N LYS A 206 -17.69 -9.85 30.56
CA LYS A 206 -17.57 -8.83 29.50
C LYS A 206 -18.58 -9.10 28.40
N ILE A 207 -19.27 -8.05 27.97
CA ILE A 207 -20.28 -8.09 26.89
C ILE A 207 -20.09 -6.93 25.92
N GLY A 208 -20.55 -7.09 24.67
CA GLY A 208 -20.50 -6.05 23.64
C GLY A 208 -19.09 -5.47 23.44
N GLY A 209 -18.97 -4.14 23.39
CA GLY A 209 -17.70 -3.44 23.13
C GLY A 209 -16.57 -3.79 24.11
N ALA A 210 -16.86 -4.02 25.40
CA ALA A 210 -15.83 -4.41 26.37
C ALA A 210 -15.24 -5.80 26.10
N LEU A 211 -16.03 -6.69 25.49
CA LEU A 211 -15.56 -8.00 25.03
C LEU A 211 -14.77 -7.87 23.72
N ALA A 212 -15.19 -7.00 22.81
CA ALA A 212 -14.45 -6.70 21.58
C ALA A 212 -13.05 -6.10 21.88
N ASP A 213 -12.93 -5.19 22.85
CA ASP A 213 -11.65 -4.65 23.31
C ASP A 213 -10.75 -5.74 23.91
N ALA A 214 -11.33 -6.63 24.72
CA ALA A 214 -10.61 -7.76 25.31
C ALA A 214 -10.13 -8.75 24.23
N PHE A 215 -10.95 -8.96 23.20
CA PHE A 215 -10.56 -9.72 22.02
C PHE A 215 -9.39 -9.05 21.29
N TYR A 216 -9.47 -7.76 20.99
CA TYR A 216 -8.39 -7.03 20.31
C TYR A 216 -7.07 -7.06 21.08
N ALA A 217 -7.12 -6.97 22.41
CA ALA A 217 -5.92 -7.01 23.24
C ALA A 217 -5.29 -8.41 23.31
N ARG A 218 -6.09 -9.47 23.18
CA ARG A 218 -5.67 -10.85 23.43
C ARG A 218 -5.42 -11.67 22.17
N TYR A 219 -6.17 -11.43 21.10
CA TYR A 219 -6.06 -12.19 19.87
C TYR A 219 -4.67 -11.97 19.24
N PRO A 220 -3.86 -13.03 19.03
CA PRO A 220 -2.51 -12.88 18.50
C PRO A 220 -2.53 -12.16 17.15
N LYS A 221 -1.84 -11.02 17.07
CA LYS A 221 -1.78 -10.21 15.84
C LYS A 221 -1.22 -10.98 14.65
N ALA A 222 -0.38 -11.98 14.91
CA ALA A 222 0.15 -12.88 13.89
C ALA A 222 -0.95 -13.73 13.20
N LEU A 223 -2.06 -14.03 13.89
CA LEU A 223 -3.21 -14.76 13.32
C LEU A 223 -4.14 -13.85 12.50
N ALA A 224 -4.09 -12.54 12.72
CA ALA A 224 -4.94 -11.57 12.02
C ALA A 224 -4.34 -11.06 10.70
N GLY A 225 -3.08 -11.38 10.40
CA GLY A 225 -2.40 -10.98 9.16
C GLY A 225 -2.13 -12.16 8.24
N GLU A 226 -2.48 -12.04 6.95
CA GLU A 226 -2.29 -13.10 5.95
C GLU A 226 -0.81 -13.54 5.85
N ALA A 227 0.11 -12.58 5.73
CA ALA A 227 1.53 -12.89 5.62
C ALA A 227 2.14 -13.48 6.90
N SER A 228 1.60 -13.11 8.07
CA SER A 228 2.10 -13.58 9.36
C SER A 228 1.57 -14.95 9.71
N VAL A 229 0.30 -15.27 9.41
CA VAL A 229 -0.31 -16.56 9.75
C VAL A 229 0.34 -17.72 9.00
N GLU A 230 0.76 -17.51 7.75
CA GLU A 230 1.48 -18.52 6.95
C GLU A 230 2.81 -18.96 7.57
N GLN A 231 3.42 -18.09 8.38
CA GLN A 231 4.73 -18.34 9.00
C GLN A 231 4.62 -19.09 10.33
N LEU A 232 3.41 -19.28 10.86
CA LEU A 232 3.21 -19.87 12.18
C LEU A 232 3.25 -21.40 12.13
N ALA A 233 3.73 -22.01 13.21
CA ALA A 233 3.48 -23.43 13.47
C ALA A 233 2.20 -23.56 14.29
N LEU A 234 1.09 -23.77 13.62
CA LEU A 234 -0.17 -24.17 14.24
C LEU A 234 -0.35 -25.69 14.11
N ASP A 235 -0.29 -26.38 15.24
CA ASP A 235 -0.71 -27.79 15.31
C ASP A 235 -2.25 -27.90 15.36
N PRO A 236 -2.82 -29.10 15.19
CA PRO A 236 -4.28 -29.27 15.19
C PRO A 236 -4.98 -28.83 16.48
N ALA A 237 -4.32 -28.98 17.64
CA ALA A 237 -4.90 -28.58 18.93
C ALA A 237 -4.93 -27.06 19.09
N ALA A 238 -3.88 -26.37 18.64
CA ALA A 238 -3.83 -24.91 18.58
C ALA A 238 -4.91 -24.36 17.64
N LEU A 239 -5.11 -24.97 16.47
CA LEU A 239 -6.19 -24.58 15.54
C LEU A 239 -7.57 -24.75 16.16
N ASP A 240 -7.85 -25.89 16.79
CA ASP A 240 -9.13 -26.13 17.47
C ASP A 240 -9.37 -25.11 18.60
N ASN A 241 -8.34 -24.83 19.42
CA ASN A 241 -8.43 -23.82 20.47
C ASN A 241 -8.75 -22.42 19.91
N VAL A 242 -8.06 -21.99 18.85
CA VAL A 242 -8.30 -20.68 18.22
C VAL A 242 -9.71 -20.61 17.62
N VAL A 243 -10.15 -21.64 16.90
CA VAL A 243 -11.49 -21.68 16.29
C VAL A 243 -12.59 -21.64 17.35
N ARG A 244 -12.46 -22.42 18.43
CA ARG A 244 -13.42 -22.40 19.55
C ARG A 244 -13.48 -21.02 20.22
N TYR A 245 -12.33 -20.39 20.44
CA TYR A 245 -12.28 -19.03 20.99
C TYR A 245 -13.00 -18.03 20.08
N LEU A 246 -12.71 -18.05 18.78
CA LEU A 246 -13.34 -17.16 17.79
C LEU A 246 -14.86 -17.33 17.77
N VAL A 247 -15.35 -18.57 17.74
CA VAL A 247 -16.79 -18.87 17.80
C VAL A 247 -17.41 -18.33 19.09
N CYS A 248 -16.74 -18.48 20.23
CA CYS A 248 -17.25 -17.96 21.49
C CYS A 248 -17.37 -16.44 21.50
N VAL A 249 -16.29 -15.75 21.09
CA VAL A 249 -16.29 -14.29 21.09
C VAL A 249 -17.34 -13.79 20.10
N ALA A 250 -17.36 -14.32 18.88
CA ALA A 250 -18.36 -13.94 17.87
C ALA A 250 -19.79 -14.14 18.40
N GLY A 251 -20.11 -15.29 19.00
CA GLY A 251 -21.43 -15.51 19.58
C GLY A 251 -21.78 -14.54 20.71
N ALA A 252 -20.82 -14.17 21.54
CA ALA A 252 -21.00 -13.27 22.69
C ALA A 252 -21.00 -11.78 22.30
N THR A 253 -20.47 -11.42 21.14
CA THR A 253 -20.50 -10.06 20.57
C THR A 253 -21.59 -9.90 19.50
N ASP A 254 -22.57 -10.80 19.45
CA ASP A 254 -23.62 -10.82 18.42
C ASP A 254 -23.08 -10.74 16.98
N TYR A 255 -22.03 -11.52 16.72
CA TYR A 255 -21.35 -11.67 15.44
C TYR A 255 -20.74 -10.39 14.90
N ASP A 256 -20.21 -9.56 15.82
CA ASP A 256 -19.43 -8.36 15.48
C ASP A 256 -18.47 -8.62 14.31
N PRO A 257 -18.58 -7.86 13.19
CA PRO A 257 -17.75 -8.00 12.01
C PRO A 257 -16.25 -8.00 12.30
N VAL A 258 -15.82 -7.27 13.32
CA VAL A 258 -14.41 -7.21 13.76
C VAL A 258 -13.84 -8.60 14.03
N VAL A 259 -14.62 -9.49 14.66
CA VAL A 259 -14.15 -10.84 14.99
C VAL A 259 -13.93 -11.65 13.72
N ALA A 260 -14.86 -11.56 12.76
CA ALA A 260 -14.75 -12.23 11.47
C ALA A 260 -13.59 -11.68 10.62
N GLU A 261 -13.40 -10.36 10.61
CA GLU A 261 -12.30 -9.70 9.89
C GLU A 261 -10.93 -10.11 10.43
N ASN A 262 -10.77 -10.18 11.75
CA ASN A 262 -9.51 -10.62 12.36
C ASN A 262 -9.30 -12.14 12.21
N ALA A 263 -10.38 -12.92 12.11
CA ALA A 263 -10.32 -14.35 11.84
C ALA A 263 -10.03 -14.68 10.37
N PHE A 264 -10.37 -13.78 9.45
CA PHE A 264 -10.33 -14.03 8.01
C PHE A 264 -8.97 -14.53 7.55
N ALA A 265 -7.87 -13.91 8.00
CA ALA A 265 -6.52 -14.31 7.62
C ALA A 265 -6.23 -15.79 7.94
N LEU A 266 -6.69 -16.30 9.08
CA LEU A 266 -6.54 -17.70 9.45
C LEU A 266 -7.30 -18.63 8.51
N PHE A 267 -8.55 -18.29 8.17
CA PHE A 267 -9.40 -19.12 7.31
C PHE A 267 -9.01 -19.02 5.82
N ALA A 268 -8.49 -17.87 5.38
CA ALA A 268 -7.94 -17.67 4.04
C ALA A 268 -6.51 -18.24 3.87
N SER A 269 -5.85 -18.62 4.97
CA SER A 269 -4.50 -19.16 4.94
C SER A 269 -4.41 -20.40 4.05
N ARG A 270 -3.41 -20.43 3.16
CA ARG A 270 -3.09 -21.59 2.31
C ARG A 270 -2.63 -22.77 3.14
N ARG A 271 -1.88 -22.52 4.22
CA ARG A 271 -1.35 -23.56 5.10
C ARG A 271 -2.35 -24.04 6.14
N HIS A 272 -3.14 -23.14 6.72
CA HIS A 272 -3.97 -23.44 7.89
C HIS A 272 -5.48 -23.39 7.63
N GLY A 273 -5.92 -22.72 6.57
CA GLY A 273 -7.33 -22.41 6.33
C GLY A 273 -8.22 -23.65 6.18
N ALA A 274 -7.75 -24.68 5.48
CA ALA A 274 -8.50 -25.93 5.33
C ALA A 274 -8.72 -26.64 6.68
N ALA A 275 -7.69 -26.67 7.53
CA ALA A 275 -7.77 -27.29 8.86
C ALA A 275 -8.62 -26.46 9.83
N ALA A 276 -8.50 -25.11 9.79
CA ALA A 276 -9.35 -24.21 10.56
C ALA A 276 -10.84 -24.35 10.16
N SER A 277 -11.13 -24.37 8.87
CA SER A 277 -12.49 -24.57 8.33
C SER A 277 -13.05 -25.94 8.71
N HIS A 278 -12.23 -26.99 8.66
CA HIS A 278 -12.62 -28.32 9.11
C HIS A 278 -12.96 -28.35 10.61
N ALA A 279 -12.15 -27.71 11.46
CA ALA A 279 -12.43 -27.59 12.90
C ALA A 279 -13.75 -26.83 13.16
N LEU A 280 -14.00 -25.73 12.44
CA LEU A 280 -15.23 -24.96 12.54
C LEU A 280 -16.46 -25.78 12.12
N SER A 281 -16.38 -26.46 10.98
CA SER A 281 -17.41 -27.38 10.49
C SER A 281 -17.66 -28.56 11.44
N ALA A 282 -16.61 -29.10 12.06
CA ALA A 282 -16.74 -30.17 13.05
C ALA A 282 -17.47 -29.67 14.30
N LEU A 283 -17.11 -28.48 14.81
CA LEU A 283 -17.78 -27.85 15.94
C LEU A 283 -19.26 -27.55 15.63
N ALA A 284 -19.55 -27.03 14.44
CA ALA A 284 -20.90 -26.71 13.96
C ALA A 284 -21.84 -27.94 13.89
N ARG A 285 -21.28 -29.15 13.71
CA ARG A 285 -22.00 -30.43 13.67
C ARG A 285 -21.99 -31.19 15.00
N SER A 286 -21.26 -30.71 16.00
CA SER A 286 -21.14 -31.37 17.30
C SER A 286 -22.38 -31.14 18.17
N SER A 287 -22.45 -31.87 19.28
CA SER A 287 -23.42 -31.65 20.37
C SER A 287 -22.96 -30.60 21.40
N ASP A 288 -21.86 -29.89 21.13
CA ASP A 288 -21.34 -28.84 22.00
C ASP A 288 -22.34 -27.65 22.07
N PRO A 289 -22.53 -27.01 23.24
CA PRO A 289 -23.35 -25.80 23.34
C PRO A 289 -22.99 -24.70 22.35
N ALA A 290 -21.72 -24.60 21.92
CA ALA A 290 -21.24 -23.64 20.94
C ALA A 290 -21.60 -23.99 19.48
N ALA A 291 -22.16 -25.18 19.21
CA ALA A 291 -22.44 -25.63 17.84
C ALA A 291 -23.40 -24.68 17.08
N GLY A 292 -24.36 -24.07 17.79
CA GLY A 292 -25.25 -23.06 17.21
C GLY A 292 -24.51 -21.80 16.77
N ALA A 293 -23.58 -21.31 17.58
CA ALA A 293 -22.75 -20.17 17.25
C ALA A 293 -21.75 -20.49 16.13
N ALA A 294 -21.18 -21.69 16.15
CA ALA A 294 -20.28 -22.18 15.11
C ALA A 294 -20.96 -22.18 13.74
N ARG A 295 -22.23 -22.64 13.63
CA ARG A 295 -22.98 -22.60 12.35
C ARG A 295 -23.15 -21.18 11.81
N ARG A 296 -23.47 -20.21 12.67
CA ARG A 296 -23.65 -18.81 12.26
C ARG A 296 -22.32 -18.18 11.87
N PHE A 297 -21.27 -18.44 12.65
CA PHE A 297 -19.93 -17.94 12.35
C PHE A 297 -19.34 -18.56 11.08
N ASP A 298 -19.61 -19.85 10.82
CA ASP A 298 -19.24 -20.54 9.57
C ASP A 298 -19.90 -19.88 8.35
N ALA A 299 -21.20 -19.53 8.44
CA ALA A 299 -21.88 -18.78 7.40
C ALA A 299 -21.28 -17.39 7.19
N GLN A 300 -20.93 -16.68 8.28
CA GLN A 300 -20.28 -15.37 8.23
C GLN A 300 -18.92 -15.45 7.54
N ILE A 301 -18.02 -16.32 8.01
CA ILE A 301 -16.67 -16.53 7.43
C ILE A 301 -16.76 -16.99 5.97
N SER A 302 -17.67 -17.90 5.65
CA SER A 302 -17.91 -18.31 4.26
C SER A 302 -18.33 -17.13 3.40
N GLY A 303 -19.16 -16.22 3.91
CA GLY A 303 -19.51 -14.96 3.26
C GLY A 303 -18.27 -14.12 2.95
N TYR A 304 -17.39 -13.91 3.92
CA TYR A 304 -16.11 -13.19 3.71
C TYR A 304 -15.20 -13.87 2.69
N LEU A 305 -15.18 -15.21 2.63
CA LEU A 305 -14.34 -15.97 1.70
C LEU A 305 -14.88 -15.95 0.27
N HIS A 306 -16.20 -15.97 0.08
CA HIS A 306 -16.84 -16.01 -1.25
C HIS A 306 -17.14 -14.62 -1.80
N HIS A 307 -17.31 -13.62 -0.94
CA HIS A 307 -17.48 -12.22 -1.30
C HIS A 307 -16.40 -11.44 -0.54
N PRO A 308 -15.14 -11.49 -1.01
CA PRO A 308 -14.09 -10.64 -0.45
C PRO A 308 -14.45 -9.18 -0.75
N GLY A 309 -15.20 -8.57 0.17
CA GLY A 309 -15.74 -7.22 0.06
C GLY A 309 -14.69 -6.14 0.24
#